data_AF-A0A7C5RNS7-F1
#
_entry.id   AF-A0A7C5RNS7-F1
#
_cell.length_a   1.000
_cell.length_b   1.000
_cell.length_c   1.000
_cell.angle_alpha   90.00
_cell.angle_beta   90.00
_cell.angle_gamma   90.00
#
_symmetry.space_group_name_H-M   'P 1'
#
loop_
_entity.id
_entity.type
_entity.pdbx_description
1 polymer ?
#
loop_
_entity_poly.entity_id
_entity_poly.type
_entity_poly.pdbx_seq_one_letter_code
_entity_poly.pdbx_strand_id
1 'polypeptide(L)'
;MTIIHHWLSVRPRRLELEELLKILVEEHGHVKSLLERLDMLLREGRYSEAAEELSGFKPYLDQHVIDEEATVLKTLLEAYGRDGAERGVKVFQEHREIHQLISEMRAAASTSPQRLAEKRDRLREILKRHFRAEEDDIFPWALETYRRRMGAAK
;
A
#
# COMPACT_ATOMS: atom_id res chain seq x y z
N MET A 1 24.04 19.26 15.55
CA MET A 1 22.72 18.67 15.87
C MET A 1 22.27 17.85 14.67
N THR A 2 22.53 16.56 14.70
CA THR A 2 22.18 15.64 13.61
C THR A 2 20.79 15.10 13.90
N ILE A 3 19.77 15.60 13.19
CA ILE A 3 18.42 15.04 13.24
C ILE A 3 18.44 13.78 12.36
N ILE A 4 18.87 12.66 12.94
CA ILE A 4 18.55 11.33 12.42
C ILE A 4 17.34 10.87 13.22
N HIS A 5 16.13 11.22 12.75
CA HIS A 5 14.91 10.70 13.34
C HIS A 5 14.26 9.71 12.37
N HIS A 6 14.50 8.43 12.67
CA HIS A 6 13.48 7.38 12.71
C HIS A 6 13.00 6.75 11.38
N TRP A 7 13.92 6.28 10.55
CA TRP A 7 13.66 5.14 9.64
C TRP A 7 14.14 3.84 10.31
N LEU A 8 13.47 3.40 11.39
CA LEU A 8 13.70 2.08 11.93
C LEU A 8 12.99 1.04 11.04
N SER A 9 13.77 0.40 10.17
CA SER A 9 13.78 -1.06 9.98
C SER A 9 12.43 -1.78 9.73
N VAL A 10 11.51 -1.22 8.93
CA VAL A 10 10.47 -2.08 8.34
C VAL A 10 11.18 -2.99 7.32
N ARG A 11 11.18 -4.28 7.59
CA ARG A 11 11.80 -5.29 6.72
C ARG A 11 10.70 -6.08 6.04
N PRO A 12 10.91 -6.54 4.79
CA PRO A 12 9.96 -7.45 4.19
C PRO A 12 9.83 -8.70 5.06
N ARG A 13 8.59 -9.19 5.19
CA ARG A 13 8.25 -10.45 5.82
C ARG A 13 8.98 -11.57 5.09
N ARG A 14 9.51 -12.52 5.87
CA ARG A 14 10.21 -13.69 5.32
C ARG A 14 9.20 -14.79 5.04
N LEU A 15 8.50 -14.66 3.93
CA LEU A 15 7.47 -15.60 3.49
C LEU A 15 7.73 -16.02 2.04
N GLU A 16 7.23 -17.18 1.67
CA GLU A 16 7.15 -17.58 0.26
C GLU A 16 6.18 -16.65 -0.48
N LEU A 17 6.46 -16.36 -1.76
CA LEU A 17 5.66 -15.41 -2.53
C LEU A 17 4.17 -15.78 -2.53
N GLU A 18 3.84 -17.07 -2.65
CA GLU A 18 2.44 -17.53 -2.63
C GLU A 18 1.71 -17.23 -1.32
N GLU A 19 2.42 -17.32 -0.19
CA GLU A 19 1.85 -17.01 1.12
C GLU A 19 1.76 -15.51 1.31
N LEU A 20 2.80 -14.77 0.91
CA LEU A 20 2.81 -13.32 0.98
C LEU A 20 1.65 -12.70 0.19
N LEU A 21 1.42 -13.15 -1.05
CA LEU A 21 0.34 -12.62 -1.90
C LEU A 21 -1.04 -12.80 -1.26
N LYS A 22 -1.30 -13.92 -0.57
CA LYS A 22 -2.57 -14.12 0.15
C LYS A 22 -2.75 -13.08 1.25
N ILE A 23 -1.68 -12.83 2.02
CA ILE A 23 -1.72 -11.85 3.09
C ILE A 23 -1.92 -10.44 2.50
N LEU A 24 -1.22 -10.07 1.43
CA LEU A 24 -1.40 -8.75 0.79
C LEU A 24 -2.85 -8.52 0.35
N VAL A 25 -3.50 -9.53 -0.23
CA VAL A 25 -4.93 -9.46 -0.62
C VAL A 25 -5.85 -9.31 0.60
N GLU A 26 -5.60 -10.05 1.67
CA GLU A 26 -6.34 -9.89 2.93
C GLU A 26 -6.14 -8.47 3.50
N GLU A 27 -4.92 -7.96 3.39
CA GLU A 27 -4.56 -6.62 3.84
C GLU A 27 -5.30 -5.53 3.08
N HIS A 28 -5.55 -5.69 1.78
CA HIS A 28 -6.43 -4.79 1.00
C HIS A 28 -7.85 -4.75 1.58
N GLY A 29 -8.36 -5.88 2.08
CA GLY A 29 -9.66 -5.97 2.76
C GLY A 29 -9.72 -5.14 4.04
N HIS A 30 -8.66 -5.18 4.85
CA HIS A 30 -8.54 -4.34 6.04
C HIS A 30 -8.46 -2.85 5.69
N VAL A 31 -7.72 -2.49 4.64
CA VAL A 31 -7.64 -1.09 4.17
C VAL A 31 -9.01 -0.58 3.75
N LYS A 32 -9.79 -1.38 2.99
CA LYS A 32 -11.16 -1.05 2.59
C LYS A 32 -12.05 -0.80 3.82
N SER A 33 -11.98 -1.68 4.81
CA SER A 33 -12.74 -1.56 6.06
C SER A 33 -12.35 -0.29 6.86
N LEU A 34 -11.06 0.06 6.88
CA LEU A 34 -10.58 1.28 7.52
C LEU A 34 -11.12 2.54 6.83
N LEU A 35 -11.17 2.56 5.48
CA LEU A 35 -11.75 3.69 4.74
C LEU A 35 -13.26 3.85 4.97
N GLU A 36 -13.99 2.76 5.16
CA GLU A 36 -15.41 2.78 5.53
C GLU A 36 -15.60 3.34 6.96
N ARG A 37 -14.76 2.89 7.90
CA ARG A 37 -14.76 3.42 9.26
C ARG A 37 -14.43 4.90 9.31
N LEU A 38 -13.42 5.34 8.53
CA LEU A 38 -13.11 6.76 8.39
C LEU A 38 -14.32 7.54 7.84
N ASP A 39 -15.01 7.04 6.82
CA ASP A 39 -16.22 7.70 6.29
C ASP A 39 -17.29 7.88 7.36
N MET A 40 -17.54 6.85 8.16
CA MET A 40 -18.48 6.92 9.28
C MET A 40 -18.06 7.98 10.31
N LEU A 41 -16.80 7.94 10.78
CA LEU A 41 -16.30 8.90 11.77
C LEU A 41 -16.38 10.34 11.27
N LEU A 42 -16.08 10.58 9.99
CA LEU A 42 -16.16 11.91 9.38
C LEU A 42 -17.61 12.41 9.29
N ARG A 43 -18.56 11.55 8.92
CA ARG A 43 -19.99 11.90 8.87
C ARG A 43 -20.56 12.21 10.24
N GLU A 44 -20.07 11.52 11.28
CA GLU A 44 -20.46 11.75 12.68
C GLU A 44 -19.74 12.94 13.33
N GLY A 45 -18.83 13.61 12.61
CA GLY A 45 -18.03 14.72 13.15
C GLY A 45 -16.97 14.30 14.19
N ARG A 46 -16.63 13.01 14.24
CA ARG A 46 -15.67 12.41 15.19
C ARG A 46 -14.24 12.51 14.68
N TYR A 47 -13.78 13.75 14.46
CA TYR A 47 -12.49 14.03 13.79
C TYR A 47 -11.26 13.58 14.58
N SER A 48 -11.31 13.61 15.92
CA SER A 48 -10.21 13.12 16.77
C SER A 48 -9.98 11.63 16.58
N GLU A 49 -11.07 10.85 16.56
CA GLU A 49 -11.00 9.41 16.35
C GLU A 49 -10.56 9.07 14.92
N ALA A 50 -11.01 9.85 13.93
CA ALA A 50 -10.50 9.71 12.56
C ALA A 50 -8.97 9.96 12.48
N ALA A 51 -8.44 10.89 13.27
CA ALA A 51 -6.99 11.15 13.35
C ALA A 51 -6.22 9.99 14.00
N GLU A 52 -6.80 9.36 15.03
CA GLU A 52 -6.25 8.19 15.70
C GLU A 52 -6.20 6.97 14.76
N GLU A 53 -7.29 6.70 14.04
CA GLU A 53 -7.35 5.63 13.02
C GLU A 53 -6.27 5.83 11.94
N LEU A 54 -6.12 7.04 11.41
CA LEU A 54 -5.08 7.37 10.43
C LEU A 54 -3.67 7.20 10.98
N SER A 55 -3.46 7.46 12.27
CA SER A 55 -2.16 7.32 12.91
C SER A 55 -1.79 5.84 13.09
N GLY A 56 -2.77 4.99 13.46
CA GLY A 56 -2.59 3.54 13.54
C GLY A 56 -2.39 2.88 12.18
N PHE A 57 -2.93 3.47 11.10
CA PHE A 57 -2.85 2.93 9.76
C PHE A 57 -1.46 3.02 9.12
N LYS A 58 -0.70 4.10 9.40
CA LYS A 58 0.56 4.36 8.70
C LYS A 58 1.60 3.22 8.84
N PRO A 59 1.92 2.71 10.05
CA PRO A 59 2.90 1.63 10.18
C PRO A 59 2.49 0.35 9.43
N TYR A 60 1.18 0.08 9.36
CA TYR A 60 0.64 -1.05 8.64
C TYR A 60 0.82 -0.91 7.12
N LEU A 61 0.49 0.25 6.56
CA LEU A 61 0.72 0.53 5.14
C LEU A 61 2.21 0.47 4.79
N ASP A 62 3.08 1.01 5.65
CA ASP A 62 4.53 0.99 5.43
C ASP A 62 5.04 -0.47 5.33
N GLN A 63 4.50 -1.40 6.13
CA GLN A 63 4.83 -2.83 6.05
C GLN A 63 4.31 -3.47 4.75
N HIS A 64 3.06 -3.19 4.39
CA HIS A 64 2.44 -3.67 3.16
C HIS A 64 3.26 -3.28 1.92
N VAL A 65 3.58 -1.99 1.80
CA VAL A 65 4.35 -1.43 0.68
C VAL A 65 5.75 -2.03 0.58
N ILE A 66 6.47 -2.22 1.70
CA ILE A 66 7.83 -2.80 1.62
C ILE A 66 7.80 -4.25 1.17
N ASP A 67 6.75 -5.01 1.52
CA ASP A 67 6.61 -6.40 1.11
C ASP A 67 6.41 -6.53 -0.40
N GLU A 68 5.57 -5.65 -0.94
CA GLU A 68 5.31 -5.56 -2.37
C GLU A 68 6.56 -5.14 -3.15
N GLU A 69 7.20 -4.05 -2.74
CA GLU A 69 8.36 -3.53 -3.46
C GLU A 69 9.57 -4.48 -3.37
N ALA A 70 9.85 -5.00 -2.17
CA ALA A 70 11.01 -5.85 -1.94
C ALA A 70 10.84 -7.29 -2.44
N THR A 71 9.59 -7.75 -2.66
CA THR A 71 9.31 -9.13 -3.08
C THR A 71 8.66 -9.18 -4.44
N VAL A 72 7.49 -8.58 -4.62
CA VAL A 72 6.68 -8.66 -5.85
C VAL A 72 7.36 -7.91 -6.98
N LEU A 73 7.63 -6.62 -6.80
CA LEU A 73 8.29 -5.80 -7.82
C LEU A 73 9.70 -6.31 -8.11
N LYS A 74 10.46 -6.68 -7.07
CA LYS A 74 11.79 -7.27 -7.24
C LYS A 74 11.76 -8.53 -8.10
N THR A 75 10.80 -9.44 -7.88
CA THR A 75 10.66 -10.66 -8.68
C THR A 75 10.51 -10.35 -10.17
N LEU A 76 9.70 -9.34 -10.49
CA LEU A 76 9.46 -8.89 -11.87
C LEU A 76 10.70 -8.21 -12.47
N LEU A 77 11.35 -7.32 -11.71
CA LEU A 77 12.55 -6.62 -12.15
C LEU A 77 13.72 -7.58 -12.43
N GLU A 78 13.91 -8.59 -11.59
CA GLU A 78 14.95 -9.60 -11.81
C GLU A 78 14.68 -10.45 -13.06
N ALA A 79 13.42 -10.71 -13.39
CA ALA A 79 13.05 -11.55 -14.53
C ALA A 79 13.06 -10.78 -15.86
N TYR A 80 12.67 -9.51 -15.85
CA TYR A 80 12.39 -8.75 -17.08
C TYR A 80 13.20 -7.46 -17.23
N GLY A 81 13.98 -7.07 -16.23
CA GLY A 81 14.59 -5.75 -16.16
C GLY A 81 13.55 -4.63 -15.99
N ARG A 82 14.01 -3.39 -15.96
CA ARG A 82 13.15 -2.22 -15.72
C ARG A 82 12.10 -2.02 -16.82
N ASP A 83 12.52 -2.11 -18.08
CA ASP A 83 11.65 -1.84 -19.23
C ASP A 83 10.62 -2.95 -19.43
N GLY A 84 11.02 -4.21 -19.24
CA GLY A 84 10.07 -5.33 -19.28
C GLY A 84 9.11 -5.36 -18.09
N ALA A 85 9.49 -4.72 -16.97
CA ALA A 85 8.67 -4.57 -15.77
C ALA A 85 7.89 -3.25 -15.69
N GLU A 86 7.85 -2.45 -16.77
CA GLU A 86 7.35 -1.06 -16.73
C GLU A 86 5.94 -0.93 -16.13
N ARG A 87 5.02 -1.86 -16.46
CA ARG A 87 3.66 -1.83 -15.92
C ARG A 87 3.62 -1.99 -14.40
N GLY A 88 4.43 -2.90 -13.85
CA GLY A 88 4.54 -3.07 -12.40
C GLY A 88 5.17 -1.84 -11.75
N VAL A 89 6.22 -1.28 -12.35
CA VAL A 89 6.85 -0.04 -11.87
C VAL A 89 5.84 1.10 -11.80
N LYS A 90 4.96 1.26 -12.80
CA LYS A 90 3.92 2.30 -12.80
C LYS A 90 2.90 2.13 -11.68
N VAL A 91 2.48 0.89 -11.40
CA VAL A 91 1.55 0.60 -10.30
C VAL A 91 2.19 0.96 -8.95
N PHE A 92 3.39 0.46 -8.66
CA PHE A 92 4.06 0.72 -7.38
C PHE A 92 4.50 2.19 -7.19
N GLN A 93 4.63 2.98 -8.27
CA GLN A 93 4.83 4.43 -8.14
C GLN A 93 3.65 5.14 -7.46
N GLU A 94 2.43 4.58 -7.52
CA GLU A 94 1.25 5.14 -6.85
C GLU A 94 1.38 5.14 -5.32
N HIS A 95 2.23 4.27 -4.73
CA HIS A 95 2.51 4.25 -3.28
C HIS A 95 2.93 5.62 -2.74
N ARG A 96 3.71 6.37 -3.53
CA ARG A 96 4.15 7.71 -3.14
C ARG A 96 2.95 8.65 -2.96
N GLU A 97 1.99 8.60 -3.88
CA GLU A 97 0.78 9.42 -3.80
C GLU A 97 -0.10 8.98 -2.62
N ILE A 98 -0.26 7.66 -2.41
CA ILE A 98 -1.01 7.10 -1.29
C ILE A 98 -0.44 7.57 0.04
N HIS A 99 0.88 7.46 0.24
CA HIS A 99 1.56 7.93 1.46
C HIS A 99 1.40 9.44 1.66
N GLN A 100 1.48 10.21 0.58
CA GLN A 100 1.28 11.65 0.63
C GLN A 100 -0.15 11.98 1.07
N LEU A 101 -1.18 11.33 0.49
CA LEU A 101 -2.57 11.56 0.86
C LEU A 101 -2.84 11.24 2.33
N ILE A 102 -2.31 10.14 2.86
CA ILE A 102 -2.48 9.78 4.27
C ILE A 102 -1.82 10.81 5.19
N SER A 103 -0.63 11.29 4.82
CA SER A 103 0.08 12.32 5.57
C SER A 103 -0.70 13.64 5.58
N GLU A 104 -1.26 14.03 4.43
CA GLU A 104 -2.08 15.22 4.28
C GLU A 104 -3.43 15.10 5.01
N MET A 105 -4.04 13.91 5.02
CA MET A 105 -5.25 13.63 5.80
C MET A 105 -4.99 13.77 7.30
N ARG A 106 -3.87 13.23 7.80
CA ARG A 106 -3.50 13.37 9.21
C ARG A 106 -3.31 14.84 9.62
N ALA A 107 -2.72 15.66 8.75
CA ALA A 107 -2.59 17.10 8.99
C ALA A 107 -3.94 17.84 8.92
N ALA A 108 -4.85 17.41 8.03
CA ALA A 108 -6.17 17.99 7.88
C ALA A 108 -7.14 17.60 9.01
N ALA A 109 -6.91 16.45 9.65
CA ALA A 109 -7.80 15.87 10.68
C ALA A 109 -8.14 16.84 11.82
N SER A 110 -7.18 17.67 12.22
CA SER A 110 -7.35 18.64 13.31
C SER A 110 -7.69 20.07 12.82
N THR A 111 -7.74 20.32 11.52
CA THR A 111 -7.72 21.70 10.98
C THR A 111 -8.79 22.01 9.95
N SER A 112 -9.28 21.03 9.18
CA SER A 112 -10.29 21.27 8.14
C SER A 112 -11.05 20.00 7.76
N PRO A 113 -12.29 19.82 8.25
CA PRO A 113 -13.15 18.70 7.89
C PRO A 113 -13.39 18.53 6.38
N GLN A 114 -13.56 19.64 5.66
CA GLN A 114 -13.80 19.62 4.22
C GLN A 114 -12.59 19.06 3.45
N ARG A 115 -11.38 19.56 3.76
CA ARG A 115 -10.15 19.06 3.15
C ARG A 115 -9.88 17.60 3.47
N LEU A 116 -10.25 17.16 4.68
CA LEU A 116 -10.13 15.78 5.09
C LEU A 116 -11.05 14.86 4.27
N ALA A 117 -12.30 15.28 4.05
CA ALA A 117 -13.26 14.54 3.21
C ALA A 117 -12.78 14.43 1.76
N GLU A 118 -12.34 15.53 1.15
CA GLU A 118 -11.80 15.55 -0.23
C GLU A 118 -10.62 14.59 -0.40
N LYS A 119 -9.69 14.60 0.55
CA LYS A 119 -8.51 13.72 0.52
C LYS A 119 -8.87 12.27 0.75
N ARG A 120 -9.83 11.99 1.63
CA ARG A 120 -10.38 10.66 1.84
C ARG A 120 -10.98 10.11 0.55
N ASP A 121 -11.77 10.91 -0.18
CA ASP A 121 -12.38 10.48 -1.44
C ASP A 121 -11.32 10.20 -2.51
N ARG A 122 -10.30 11.05 -2.62
CA ARG A 122 -9.15 10.78 -3.50
C ARG A 122 -8.40 9.52 -3.11
N LEU A 123 -8.14 9.30 -1.81
CA LEU A 123 -7.47 8.11 -1.29
C LEU A 123 -8.27 6.84 -1.60
N ARG A 124 -9.59 6.89 -1.47
CA ARG A 124 -10.49 5.77 -1.82
C ARG A 124 -10.38 5.42 -3.30
N GLU A 125 -10.42 6.40 -4.19
CA GLU A 125 -10.35 6.16 -5.63
C GLU A 125 -8.99 5.61 -6.08
N ILE A 126 -7.88 6.15 -5.55
CA ILE A 126 -6.54 5.61 -5.87
C ILE A 126 -6.38 4.18 -5.36
N LEU A 127 -6.73 3.89 -4.11
CA LEU A 127 -6.58 2.54 -3.54
C LEU A 127 -7.46 1.52 -4.27
N LYS A 128 -8.69 1.90 -4.65
CA LYS A 128 -9.58 1.03 -5.42
C LYS A 128 -8.97 0.63 -6.77
N ARG A 129 -8.37 1.58 -7.50
CA ARG A 129 -7.70 1.31 -8.78
C ARG A 129 -6.42 0.51 -8.56
N HIS A 130 -5.63 0.90 -7.56
CA HIS A 130 -4.35 0.32 -7.22
C HIS A 130 -4.47 -1.17 -6.88
N PHE A 131 -5.31 -1.50 -5.89
CA PHE A 131 -5.57 -2.89 -5.49
C PHE A 131 -6.09 -3.73 -6.65
N ARG A 132 -6.92 -3.15 -7.53
CA ARG A 132 -7.39 -3.88 -8.70
C ARG A 132 -6.25 -4.17 -9.68
N ALA A 133 -5.38 -3.21 -9.95
CA ALA A 133 -4.21 -3.44 -10.82
C ALA A 133 -3.30 -4.53 -10.24
N GLU A 134 -3.14 -4.54 -8.93
CA GLU A 134 -2.33 -5.54 -8.23
C GLU A 134 -2.96 -6.92 -8.27
N GLU A 135 -4.21 -7.05 -7.80
CA GLU A 135 -4.92 -8.32 -7.70
C GLU A 135 -5.20 -8.95 -9.07
N ASP A 136 -5.56 -8.15 -10.09
CA ASP A 136 -5.98 -8.66 -11.40
C ASP A 136 -4.80 -8.89 -12.37
N ASP A 137 -3.67 -8.16 -12.23
CA ASP A 137 -2.54 -8.20 -13.18
C ASP A 137 -1.20 -8.47 -12.48
N ILE A 138 -0.77 -7.60 -11.56
CA ILE A 138 0.61 -7.65 -11.06
C ILE A 138 0.89 -8.90 -10.21
N PHE A 139 0.00 -9.27 -9.29
CA PHE A 139 0.17 -10.43 -8.42
C PHE A 139 0.12 -11.74 -9.20
N PRO A 140 -0.86 -11.99 -10.10
CA PRO A 140 -0.84 -13.16 -10.97
C PRO A 140 0.43 -13.25 -11.82
N TRP A 141 0.87 -12.11 -12.37
CA TRP A 141 2.09 -12.06 -13.18
C TRP A 141 3.33 -12.41 -12.37
N ALA A 142 3.52 -11.81 -11.19
CA ALA A 142 4.65 -12.11 -10.32
C ALA A 142 4.66 -13.58 -9.88
N LEU A 143 3.50 -14.15 -9.57
CA LEU A 143 3.35 -15.55 -9.20
C LEU A 143 3.74 -16.50 -10.34
N GLU A 144 3.27 -16.22 -11.56
CA GLU A 144 3.64 -17.01 -12.72
C GLU A 144 5.15 -16.94 -12.99
N THR A 145 5.72 -15.73 -12.93
CA THR A 145 7.16 -15.51 -13.09
C THR A 145 7.96 -16.28 -12.04
N TYR A 146 7.54 -16.25 -10.78
CA TYR A 146 8.18 -17.00 -9.69
C TYR A 146 8.17 -18.50 -9.95
N ARG A 147 6.99 -19.06 -10.29
CA ARG A 147 6.84 -20.49 -10.59
C ARG A 147 7.69 -20.95 -11.76
N ARG A 148 7.76 -20.14 -12.83
CA ARG A 148 8.61 -20.44 -14.00
C ARG A 148 10.09 -20.48 -13.62
N ARG A 149 10.57 -19.53 -12.80
CA ARG A 149 11.97 -19.49 -12.34
C ARG A 149 12.30 -20.66 -11.41
N MET A 150 11.39 -21.04 -10.52
CA MET A 150 11.56 -22.22 -9.65
C MET A 150 11.52 -23.54 -10.42
N GLY A 151 10.72 -23.62 -11.48
CA GLY A 151 10.66 -24.79 -12.37
C GLY A 151 11.88 -24.94 -13.29
N ALA A 152 12.49 -23.82 -13.71
CA ALA A 152 13.68 -23.81 -14.56
C ALA A 152 15.00 -24.05 -13.81
N ALA A 153 14.98 -24.02 -12.46
CA ALA A 153 16.14 -24.28 -11.61
C ALA A 153 16.32 -25.77 -11.23
N LYS A 154 15.53 -26.67 -11.83
CA LYS A 154 15.65 -28.14 -11.71
C LYS A 154 16.27 -28.72 -12.97
#